data_AF-A0A536F4U3-F1
#
_entry.id   AF-A0A536F4U3-F1
#
_cell.length_a   1.000
_cell.length_b   1.000
_cell.length_c   1.000
_cell.angle_alpha   90.00
_cell.angle_beta   90.00
_cell.angle_gamma   90.00
#
_symmetry.space_group_name_H-M   'P 1'
#
loop_
_entity.id
_entity.type
_entity.pdbx_description
1 polymer ?
#
loop_
_entity_poly.entity_id
_entity_poly.type
_entity_poly.pdbx_seq_one_letter_code
_entity_poly.pdbx_strand_id
1 'polypeptide(L)' 'GQCTSVWPPSFTANPSAPAAAGVSGQLGVIARAGGQQITYNRWPLYTFAGDMQAGQTNGQGVFGFGGKWFVATPNLQP' A
#
# COMPACT_ATOMS: atom_id res chain seq x y z
N GLY A 1 -13.26 -10.05 2.08
CA GLY A 1 -13.75 -10.27 0.70
C GLY A 1 -12.58 -10.68 -0.19
N GLN A 2 -12.81 -11.23 -1.38
CA GLN A 2 -11.72 -11.73 -2.24
C GLN A 2 -10.67 -10.67 -2.62
N CYS A 3 -11.06 -9.38 -2.66
CA CYS A 3 -10.15 -8.27 -2.91
C CYS A 3 -9.03 -8.17 -1.87
N THR A 4 -9.34 -8.34 -0.58
CA THR A 4 -8.35 -8.27 0.50
C THR A 4 -7.43 -9.49 0.57
N SER A 5 -7.76 -10.57 -0.15
CA SER A 5 -6.91 -11.76 -0.28
C SER A 5 -5.79 -11.53 -1.29
N VAL A 6 -6.08 -10.76 -2.36
CA VAL A 6 -5.12 -10.44 -3.43
C VAL A 6 -4.36 -9.14 -3.12
N TRP A 7 -5.07 -8.17 -2.54
CA TRP A 7 -4.57 -6.86 -2.13
C TRP A 7 -4.77 -6.68 -0.61
N PRO A 8 -4.00 -7.38 0.23
CA PRO A 8 -4.05 -7.18 1.66
C PRO A 8 -3.63 -5.74 2.05
N PRO A 9 -4.29 -5.11 3.04
CA PRO A 9 -3.89 -3.81 3.55
C PRO A 9 -2.47 -3.84 4.11
N SER A 10 -1.66 -2.83 3.79
CA SER A 10 -0.32 -2.71 4.36
C SER A 10 -0.41 -2.10 5.77
N PHE A 11 -0.32 -2.95 6.79
CA PHE A 11 -0.33 -2.52 8.19
C PHE A 11 1.06 -2.12 8.69
N THR A 12 1.11 -1.17 9.62
CA THR A 12 2.34 -0.81 10.35
C THR A 12 2.26 -1.26 11.81
N ALA A 13 3.39 -1.74 12.33
CA ALA A 13 3.59 -1.99 13.76
C ALA A 13 3.99 -0.72 14.53
N ASN A 14 4.42 0.33 13.84
CA ASN A 14 4.82 1.61 14.43
C ASN A 14 4.05 2.78 13.79
N PRO A 15 2.83 3.08 14.28
CA PRO A 15 1.99 4.11 13.70
C PRO A 15 2.43 5.55 14.02
N SER A 16 3.27 5.78 15.03
CA SER A 16 3.76 7.10 15.42
C SER A 16 4.98 7.57 14.63
N ALA A 17 5.65 6.65 13.92
CA ALA A 17 6.77 6.97 13.04
C ALA A 17 6.62 6.27 11.67
N PRO A 18 5.61 6.65 10.86
CA PRO A 18 5.51 6.20 9.48
C PRO A 18 6.59 6.93 8.67
N ALA A 19 7.85 6.54 8.85
CA ALA A 19 8.98 7.11 8.13
C ALA A 19 9.68 5.99 7.37
N ALA A 20 9.83 6.18 6.07
CA ALA A 20 10.70 5.36 5.25
C ALA A 20 11.79 6.27 4.69
N ALA A 21 13.05 5.96 5.02
CA ALA A 21 14.19 6.71 4.51
C ALA A 21 14.16 6.69 2.96
N GLY A 22 14.31 7.87 2.35
CA GLY A 22 14.28 8.01 0.89
C GLY A 22 12.89 8.20 0.27
N VAL A 23 11.83 8.28 1.07
CA VAL A 23 10.48 8.60 0.57
C VAL A 23 10.25 10.12 0.62
N SER A 24 10.00 10.73 -0.54
CA SER A 24 9.80 12.18 -0.68
C SER A 24 8.37 12.65 -0.40
N GLY A 25 7.41 11.75 -0.34
CA GLY A 25 6.00 12.10 -0.08
C GLY A 25 5.60 11.90 1.38
N GLN A 26 4.34 12.21 1.68
CA GLN A 26 3.81 12.14 3.03
C GLN A 26 3.31 10.74 3.33
N LEU A 27 3.98 10.06 4.25
CA LEU A 27 3.44 8.86 4.88
C LEU A 27 2.50 9.24 6.01
N GLY A 28 1.41 8.50 6.12
CA GLY A 28 0.41 8.65 7.17
C GLY A 28 -0.12 7.29 7.59
N VAL A 29 -1.07 7.30 8.52
CA VAL A 29 -1.70 6.10 9.05
C VAL A 29 -3.18 6.35 9.24
N ILE A 30 -4.00 5.36 8.89
CA ILE A 30 -5.44 5.37 9.14
C ILE A 30 -5.84 4.13 9.95
N ALA A 31 -6.83 4.29 10.83
CA ALA A 31 -7.42 3.18 11.54
C ALA A 31 -8.26 2.33 10.58
N ARG A 32 -8.05 1.01 10.58
CA ARG A 32 -8.82 0.05 9.80
C ARG A 32 -9.11 -1.19 10.65
N ALA A 33 -10.17 -1.93 10.31
CA ALA A 33 -10.38 -3.25 10.89
C ALA A 33 -9.12 -4.11 10.69
N GLY A 34 -8.55 -4.60 11.79
CA GLY A 34 -7.30 -5.37 11.79
C GLY A 34 -6.03 -4.58 12.14
N GLY A 35 -6.09 -3.24 12.22
CA GLY A 35 -4.96 -2.45 12.71
C GLY A 35 -4.80 -1.07 12.05
N GLN A 36 -3.58 -0.58 12.09
CA GLN A 36 -3.19 0.73 11.58
C GLN A 36 -2.60 0.59 10.18
N GLN A 37 -3.34 1.04 9.15
CA GLN A 37 -2.92 0.91 7.76
C GLN A 37 -2.11 2.14 7.33
N ILE A 38 -1.02 1.90 6.62
CA ILE A 38 -0.16 2.96 6.07
C ILE A 38 -0.86 3.64 4.89
N THR A 39 -0.73 4.96 4.81
CA THR A 39 -1.11 5.77 3.66
C THR A 39 0.10 6.50 3.09
N TYR A 40 0.08 6.76 1.79
CA TYR A 40 1.08 7.57 1.10
C TYR A 40 0.39 8.63 0.26
N ASN A 41 0.69 9.90 0.48
CA ASN A 41 0.03 11.04 -0.16
C ASN A 41 -1.52 10.94 -0.08
N ARG A 42 -2.03 10.49 1.08
CA ARG A 42 -3.46 10.20 1.37
C ARG A 42 -4.05 8.95 0.71
N TRP A 43 -3.29 8.20 -0.08
CA TRP A 43 -3.73 6.92 -0.63
C TRP A 43 -3.45 5.76 0.34
N PRO A 44 -4.44 4.91 0.66
CA PRO A 44 -4.21 3.70 1.44
C PRO A 44 -3.35 2.70 0.67
N LEU A 45 -2.26 2.23 1.30
CA LEU A 45 -1.33 1.29 0.68
C LEU A 45 -1.75 -0.17 0.90
N TYR A 46 -1.54 -0.97 -0.13
CA TYR A 46 -1.81 -2.40 -0.14
C TYR A 46 -0.56 -3.14 -0.62
N THR A 47 -0.34 -4.35 -0.11
CA THR A 47 0.65 -5.26 -0.67
C THR A 47 -0.04 -6.18 -1.68
N PHE A 48 0.72 -6.71 -2.64
CA PHE A 48 0.20 -7.66 -3.61
C PHE A 48 0.58 -9.08 -3.20
N ALA A 49 -0.40 -9.99 -3.16
CA ALA A 49 -0.16 -11.38 -2.77
C ALA A 49 0.79 -12.13 -3.74
N GLY A 50 0.94 -11.64 -4.98
CA GLY A 50 1.89 -12.18 -5.96
C GLY A 50 3.32 -11.62 -5.87
N ASP A 51 3.58 -10.69 -4.96
CA ASP A 51 4.93 -10.19 -4.67
C ASP A 51 5.51 -11.00 -3.49
N MET A 52 6.21 -12.09 -3.81
CA MET A 52 6.79 -13.03 -2.84
C MET A 52 8.21 -12.65 -2.40
N GLN A 53 8.88 -11.74 -3.13
CA GLN A 53 10.24 -11.32 -2.85
C GLN A 53 10.35 -9.79 -2.87
N ALA A 54 11.29 -9.25 -2.07
CA ALA A 54 11.57 -7.82 -2.06
C ALA A 54 11.97 -7.34 -3.46
N GLY A 55 11.42 -6.22 -3.88
CA GLY A 55 11.65 -5.63 -5.21
C GLY A 55 10.73 -6.14 -6.31
N GLN A 56 9.88 -7.13 -6.04
CA GLN A 56 8.82 -7.53 -6.97
C GLN A 56 7.73 -6.46 -7.04
N THR A 57 7.20 -6.28 -8.25
CA THR A 57 6.14 -5.33 -8.57
C THR A 57 5.14 -5.98 -9.54
N ASN A 58 4.88 -7.27 -9.36
CA ASN A 58 4.04 -8.08 -10.24
C ASN A 58 2.58 -7.60 -10.25
N GLY A 59 2.18 -6.87 -9.21
CA GLY A 59 0.87 -6.22 -9.12
C GLY A 59 0.71 -5.00 -10.02
N GLN A 60 1.79 -4.46 -10.60
CA GLN A 60 1.75 -3.26 -11.42
C GLN A 60 0.85 -3.46 -12.65
N GLY A 61 -0.18 -2.61 -12.78
CA GLY A 61 -1.06 -2.60 -13.93
C GLY A 61 -2.10 -3.73 -13.95
N VAL A 62 -2.18 -4.54 -12.88
CA VAL A 62 -3.20 -5.59 -12.75
C VAL A 62 -4.59 -4.95 -12.66
N PHE A 63 -5.49 -5.37 -13.54
CA PHE A 63 -6.89 -4.97 -13.50
C PHE A 63 -7.68 -5.97 -12.67
N GLY A 64 -8.34 -5.52 -11.60
CA GLY A 64 -9.10 -6.37 -10.71
C GLY A 64 -9.89 -5.58 -9.68
N PHE A 65 -11.00 -6.15 -9.23
CA PHE A 65 -11.84 -5.59 -8.17
C PHE A 65 -12.32 -4.14 -8.42
N GLY A 66 -12.66 -3.83 -9.68
CA GLY A 66 -13.25 -2.55 -10.06
C GLY A 66 -12.26 -1.52 -10.60
N GLY A 67 -10.97 -1.83 -10.75
CA GLY A 67 -10.01 -0.91 -11.34
C GLY A 67 -8.63 -1.50 -11.62
N LYS A 68 -7.73 -0.65 -12.10
CA LYS A 68 -6.31 -0.98 -12.30
C LYS A 68 -5.52 -0.59 -11.06
N TRP A 69 -4.64 -1.49 -10.63
CA TRP A 69 -3.75 -1.28 -9.49
C TRP A 69 -2.37 -0.83 -9.96
N PHE A 70 -1.73 0.01 -9.15
CA PHE A 70 -0.43 0.59 -9.46
C PHE A 70 0.48 0.56 -8.24
N VAL A 71 1.77 0.41 -8.49
CA VAL A 71 2.85 0.58 -7.52
C VAL A 71 2.84 2.02 -7.02
N ALA A 72 2.90 2.19 -5.71
CA ALA A 72 3.09 3.50 -5.12
C ALA A 72 4.48 4.02 -5.46
N THR A 73 4.55 5.07 -6.27
CA THR A 73 5.80 5.75 -6.63
C THR A 73 5.91 7.07 -5.88
N PRO A 74 7.12 7.66 -5.76
CA PRO A 74 7.30 8.98 -5.15
C PRO A 74 6.44 10.11 -5.75
N ASN A 75 6.01 9.92 -7.00
CA ASN A 75 5.21 10.86 -7.76
C ASN A 75 3.71 10.54 -7.71
N LEU A 76 3.27 9.62 -6.85
CA LEU A 76 1.85 9.30 -6.69
C LEU A 76 1.10 10.55 -6.23
N GLN A 77 0.30 11.12 -7.12
CA GLN A 77 -0.54 12.28 -6.84
C GLN A 77 -1.93 11.85 -6.34
N PRO A 78 -2.60 12.66 -5.50
CA PRO A 78 -4.00 12.50 -5.12
C PRO A 78 -4.99 12.48 -6.29
#